data_AF-A0A969C7R1-F1
#
_entry.id   AF-A0A969C7R1-F1
#
_cell.length_a   1.000
_cell.length_b   1.000
_cell.length_c   1.000
_cell.angle_alpha   90.00
_cell.angle_beta   90.00
_cell.angle_gamma   90.00
#
_symmetry.space_group_name_H-M   'P 1'
#
loop_
_entity.id
_entity.type
_entity.pdbx_description
1 polymer ?
#
loop_
_entity_poly.entity_id
_entity_poly.type
_entity_poly.pdbx_seq_one_letter_code
_entity_poly.pdbx_strand_id
1 'polypeptide(L)'
;MIQMETNLDVADNSGARRVQCIKVLGGSKRKYATIGDIIVVAVQEAVPKGRVKKGQVMKAVVVRVAKGVRRPDGSLIRFDRNAAVLINNQGEPVGTRIFGPVTR
;
A
#
# COMPACT_ATOMS: atom_id res chain seq x y z
N MET A 1 9.34 -6.07 0.71
CA MET A 1 8.46 -7.22 0.85
C MET A 1 7.50 -6.85 1.95
N ILE A 2 6.22 -6.98 1.72
CA ILE A 2 5.17 -6.59 2.67
C ILE A 2 4.54 -7.87 3.21
N GLN A 3 4.35 -7.96 4.51
CA GLN A 3 3.68 -9.07 5.18
C GLN A 3 2.61 -8.53 6.12
N MET A 4 1.86 -9.44 6.75
CA MET A 4 0.98 -9.06 7.86
C MET A 4 1.75 -8.26 8.92
N GLU A 5 1.07 -7.29 9.53
CA GLU A 5 1.57 -6.35 10.53
C GLU A 5 2.62 -5.34 10.02
N THR A 6 2.98 -5.37 8.73
CA THR A 6 3.86 -4.36 8.14
C THR A 6 3.16 -3.00 8.08
N ASN A 7 3.81 -1.97 8.59
CA ASN A 7 3.37 -0.58 8.43
C ASN A 7 3.84 0.00 7.08
N LEU A 8 2.95 0.73 6.41
CA LEU A 8 3.22 1.43 5.16
C LEU A 8 2.77 2.89 5.27
N ASP A 9 3.52 3.76 4.61
CA ASP A 9 3.09 5.14 4.38
C ASP A 9 1.99 5.17 3.31
N VAL A 10 1.03 6.07 3.46
CA VAL A 10 -0.02 6.28 2.44
C VAL A 10 0.47 7.28 1.41
N ALA A 11 0.48 6.89 0.15
CA ALA A 11 0.99 7.65 -0.98
C ALA A 11 -0.14 8.35 -1.77
N ASP A 12 -1.18 8.81 -1.11
CA ASP A 12 -2.27 9.55 -1.74
C ASP A 12 -2.86 10.64 -0.83
N ASN A 13 -3.76 11.45 -1.37
CA ASN A 13 -4.49 12.48 -0.63
C ASN A 13 -5.84 12.00 -0.03
N SER A 14 -6.01 10.71 0.23
CA SER A 14 -7.24 10.15 0.85
C SER A 14 -7.48 10.66 2.28
N GLY A 15 -6.43 11.16 2.93
CA GLY A 15 -6.43 11.60 4.32
C GLY A 15 -5.84 10.59 5.30
N ALA A 16 -5.58 9.35 4.88
CA ALA A 16 -4.76 8.45 5.68
C ALA A 16 -3.27 8.84 5.57
N ARG A 17 -2.51 8.62 6.66
CA ARG A 17 -1.04 8.86 6.70
C ARG A 17 -0.26 7.57 6.81
N ARG A 18 -0.72 6.67 7.68
CA ARG A 18 -0.09 5.37 7.94
C ARG A 18 -1.15 4.29 8.00
N VAL A 19 -0.82 3.14 7.41
CA VAL A 19 -1.66 1.94 7.41
C VAL A 19 -0.84 0.72 7.80
N GLN A 20 -1.49 -0.27 8.39
CA GLN A 20 -0.90 -1.56 8.70
C GLN A 20 -1.53 -2.64 7.83
N CYS A 21 -0.70 -3.46 7.17
CA CYS A 21 -1.18 -4.62 6.42
C CYS A 21 -1.76 -5.66 7.37
N ILE A 22 -3.03 -6.03 7.20
CA ILE A 22 -3.68 -7.08 8.00
C ILE A 22 -3.89 -8.36 7.19
N LYS A 23 -3.88 -8.29 5.85
CA LYS A 23 -3.96 -9.47 4.98
C LYS A 23 -3.33 -9.23 3.62
N VAL A 24 -2.51 -10.17 3.17
CA VAL A 24 -2.04 -10.23 1.78
C VAL A 24 -3.04 -11.02 0.93
N LEU A 25 -3.50 -10.46 -0.20
CA LEU A 25 -4.45 -11.11 -1.11
C LEU A 25 -3.74 -11.88 -2.24
N GLY A 26 -4.43 -12.86 -2.82
CA GLY A 26 -3.90 -13.68 -3.93
C GLY A 26 -3.62 -15.15 -3.58
N GLY A 27 -4.26 -15.69 -2.53
CA GLY A 27 -4.23 -17.13 -2.23
C GLY A 27 -4.08 -17.45 -0.74
N SER A 28 -4.44 -18.67 -0.34
CA SER A 28 -4.41 -19.12 1.07
C SER A 28 -3.00 -19.23 1.65
N LYS A 29 -2.01 -19.60 0.82
CA LYS A 29 -0.60 -19.76 1.23
C LYS A 29 0.27 -18.52 1.02
N ARG A 30 -0.31 -17.42 0.52
CA ARG A 30 0.46 -16.22 0.18
C ARG A 30 0.85 -15.45 1.45
N LYS A 31 2.17 -15.37 1.70
CA LYS A 31 2.73 -14.70 2.88
C LYS A 31 3.20 -13.27 2.63
N TYR A 32 3.58 -12.98 1.37
CA TYR A 32 4.26 -11.74 1.01
C TYR A 32 3.61 -11.06 -0.18
N ALA A 33 3.57 -9.73 -0.10
CA ALA A 33 3.19 -8.82 -1.17
C ALA A 33 4.41 -8.03 -1.67
N THR A 34 4.39 -7.70 -2.95
CA THR A 34 5.35 -6.84 -3.63
C THR A 34 4.62 -5.68 -4.33
N ILE A 35 5.34 -4.87 -5.08
CA ILE A 35 4.75 -3.76 -5.85
C ILE A 35 3.66 -4.30 -6.80
N GLY A 36 2.51 -3.60 -6.85
CA GLY A 36 1.34 -3.95 -7.65
C GLY A 36 0.34 -4.87 -6.94
N ASP A 37 0.74 -5.52 -5.84
CA ASP A 37 -0.18 -6.38 -5.11
C ASP A 37 -1.21 -5.59 -4.30
N ILE A 38 -2.42 -6.14 -4.24
CA ILE A 38 -3.48 -5.63 -3.38
C ILE A 38 -3.37 -6.30 -2.00
N ILE A 39 -3.42 -5.47 -0.96
CA ILE A 39 -3.43 -5.88 0.43
C ILE A 39 -4.65 -5.28 1.14
N VAL A 40 -5.10 -5.94 2.20
CA VAL A 40 -6.07 -5.37 3.15
C VAL A 40 -5.28 -4.69 4.25
N VAL A 41 -5.69 -3.47 4.59
CA VAL A 41 -5.00 -2.62 5.56
C VAL A 41 -5.96 -2.05 6.59
N ALA A 42 -5.46 -1.83 7.81
CA ALA A 42 -6.12 -1.04 8.84
C ALA A 42 -5.44 0.33 8.93
N VAL A 43 -6.24 1.40 8.95
CA VAL A 43 -5.73 2.77 9.05
C VAL A 43 -5.25 3.07 10.47
N GLN A 44 -3.96 3.35 10.62
CA GLN A 44 -3.34 3.62 11.92
C GLN A 44 -3.36 5.10 12.26
N GLU A 45 -3.15 5.95 11.25
CA GLU A 45 -3.11 7.40 11.37
C GLU A 45 -3.87 8.03 10.21
N ALA A 46 -4.74 9.00 10.52
CA ALA A 46 -5.50 9.77 9.53
C ALA A 46 -5.58 11.23 9.95
N VAL A 47 -5.72 12.12 8.98
CA VAL A 47 -5.96 13.54 9.23
C VAL A 47 -7.37 13.75 9.82
N PRO A 48 -7.53 14.70 10.76
CA PRO A 48 -8.85 15.07 11.26
C PRO A 48 -9.77 15.50 10.11
N LYS A 49 -11.06 15.13 10.17
CA LYS A 49 -12.08 15.46 9.15
C LYS A 49 -11.78 14.92 7.74
N GLY A 50 -10.80 14.03 7.58
CA GLY A 50 -10.52 13.35 6.31
C GLY A 50 -11.63 12.36 5.92
N ARG A 51 -11.65 11.97 4.65
CA ARG A 51 -12.58 10.95 4.12
C ARG A 51 -12.37 9.59 4.78
N VAL A 52 -11.12 9.29 5.10
CA VAL A 52 -10.70 8.05 5.77
C VAL A 52 -10.52 8.30 7.26
N LYS A 53 -10.99 7.36 8.09
CA LYS A 53 -10.92 7.45 9.56
C LYS A 53 -9.90 6.45 10.14
N LYS A 54 -9.30 6.78 11.28
CA LYS A 54 -8.48 5.84 12.05
C LYS A 54 -9.29 4.60 12.41
N GLY A 55 -8.68 3.42 12.31
CA GLY A 55 -9.29 2.12 12.55
C GLY A 55 -10.10 1.55 11.37
N GLN A 56 -10.33 2.34 10.33
CA GLN A 56 -11.05 1.86 9.14
C GLN A 56 -10.23 0.79 8.43
N VAL A 57 -10.90 -0.30 8.02
CA VAL A 57 -10.32 -1.36 7.20
C VAL A 57 -10.58 -1.05 5.72
N MET A 58 -9.53 -1.08 4.90
CA MET A 58 -9.58 -0.73 3.49
C MET A 58 -8.69 -1.66 2.66
N LYS A 59 -8.79 -1.58 1.33
CA LYS A 59 -7.83 -2.20 0.41
C LYS A 59 -6.80 -1.16 -0.02
N ALA A 60 -5.60 -1.62 -0.34
CA ALA A 60 -4.54 -0.76 -0.85
C ALA A 60 -3.68 -1.50 -1.88
N VAL A 61 -3.17 -0.77 -2.88
CA VAL A 61 -2.15 -1.26 -3.82
C VAL A 61 -0.79 -0.85 -3.30
N VAL A 62 0.14 -1.81 -3.19
CA VAL A 62 1.53 -1.53 -2.83
C VAL A 62 2.24 -0.85 -4.00
N VAL A 63 2.78 0.36 -3.80
CA VAL A 63 3.46 1.13 -4.86
C VAL A 63 4.96 1.27 -4.66
N ARG A 64 5.44 1.17 -3.41
CA ARG A 64 6.87 1.22 -3.07
C ARG A 64 7.22 0.16 -2.05
N VAL A 65 8.39 -0.44 -2.23
CA VAL A 65 8.87 -1.53 -1.39
C VAL A 65 10.36 -1.40 -1.09
N ALA A 66 10.70 -1.42 0.19
CA ALA A 66 12.08 -1.26 0.66
C ALA A 66 12.99 -2.47 0.44
N LYS A 67 12.44 -3.68 0.31
CA LYS A 67 13.26 -4.87 -0.03
C LYS A 67 13.77 -4.85 -1.47
N GLY A 68 13.11 -4.08 -2.33
CA GLY A 68 13.32 -4.06 -3.77
C GLY A 68 12.64 -5.20 -4.53
N VAL A 69 12.51 -5.01 -5.84
CA VAL A 69 11.87 -5.94 -6.80
C VAL A 69 12.79 -6.08 -8.01
N ARG A 70 13.03 -7.32 -8.42
CA ARG A 70 13.86 -7.62 -9.59
C ARG A 70 13.00 -7.61 -10.86
N ARG A 71 13.45 -6.89 -11.88
CA ARG A 71 12.81 -6.85 -13.19
C ARG A 71 13.31 -7.99 -14.10
N PRO A 72 12.56 -8.31 -15.17
CA PRO A 72 12.96 -9.32 -16.14
C PRO A 72 14.30 -9.03 -16.84
N ASP A 73 14.64 -7.74 -17.01
CA ASP A 73 15.93 -7.29 -17.55
C ASP A 73 17.12 -7.47 -16.59
N GLY A 74 16.87 -8.01 -15.39
CA GLY A 74 17.87 -8.24 -14.35
C GLY A 74 18.13 -7.07 -13.41
N SER A 75 17.61 -5.87 -13.74
CA SER A 75 17.73 -4.67 -12.89
C SER A 75 16.94 -4.82 -11.58
N LEU A 76 17.35 -4.09 -10.54
CA LEU A 76 16.69 -4.07 -9.22
C LEU A 76 16.19 -2.67 -8.94
N ILE A 77 14.88 -2.51 -8.66
CA ILE A 77 14.33 -1.26 -8.13
C ILE A 77 14.11 -1.42 -6.65
N ARG A 78 14.54 -0.43 -5.89
CA ARG A 78 14.33 -0.35 -4.45
C ARG A 78 13.95 1.08 -4.09
N PHE A 79 13.10 1.21 -3.08
CA PHE A 79 12.76 2.48 -2.47
C PHE A 79 13.26 2.52 -1.03
N ASP A 80 13.35 3.71 -0.44
CA ASP A 80 13.76 3.83 0.97
C ASP A 80 12.66 3.39 1.93
N ARG A 81 11.39 3.60 1.54
CA ARG A 81 10.22 3.33 2.37
C ARG A 81 9.17 2.50 1.64
N ASN A 82 8.39 1.75 2.42
CA ASN A 82 7.21 1.05 1.93
C ASN A 82 6.04 2.04 1.83
N ALA A 83 5.31 2.01 0.72
CA ALA A 83 4.13 2.85 0.58
C ALA A 83 3.04 2.17 -0.23
N ALA A 84 1.79 2.55 0.04
CA ALA A 84 0.61 2.05 -0.65
C ALA A 84 -0.39 3.17 -0.97
N VAL A 85 -1.21 2.96 -1.97
CA VAL A 85 -2.34 3.83 -2.35
C VAL A 85 -3.64 3.15 -1.96
N LEU A 86 -4.55 3.86 -1.32
CA LEU A 86 -5.83 3.30 -0.91
C LEU A 86 -6.76 3.16 -2.11
N ILE A 87 -7.47 2.04 -2.17
CA ILE A 87 -8.43 1.75 -3.25
C ILE A 87 -9.80 1.38 -2.69
N ASN A 88 -10.84 1.66 -3.47
CA ASN A 88 -12.20 1.21 -3.20
C ASN A 88 -12.40 -0.26 -3.61
N ASN A 89 -13.64 -0.76 -3.51
CA ASN A 89 -13.94 -2.15 -3.86
C ASN A 89 -13.89 -2.42 -5.37
N GLN A 90 -14.04 -1.38 -6.19
CA GLN A 90 -13.91 -1.40 -7.65
C GLN A 90 -12.45 -1.36 -8.10
N GLY A 91 -11.50 -1.20 -7.17
CA GLY A 91 -10.07 -1.12 -7.47
C GLY A 91 -9.59 0.28 -7.86
N GLU A 92 -10.45 1.29 -7.74
CA GLU A 92 -10.13 2.67 -8.07
C GLU A 92 -9.49 3.39 -6.87
N PRO A 93 -8.56 4.34 -7.10
CA PRO A 93 -7.96 5.13 -6.03
C PRO A 93 -9.00 5.92 -5.23
N VAL A 94 -8.87 5.90 -3.90
CA VAL A 94 -9.71 6.70 -2.99
C VAL A 94 -9.31 8.17 -3.03
N GLY A 95 -8.00 8.43 -3.14
CA GLY A 95 -7.44 9.75 -3.37
C GLY A 95 -7.41 10.10 -4.87
N THR A 96 -7.48 11.39 -5.17
CA THR A 96 -7.38 11.90 -6.55
C THR A 96 -5.94 12.18 -6.99
N ARG A 97 -4.99 12.24 -6.04
CA ARG A 97 -3.58 12.54 -6.29
C ARG A 97 -2.68 11.53 -5.60
N ILE A 98 -1.70 11.01 -6.34
CA ILE A 98 -0.69 10.07 -5.86
C ILE A 98 0.61 10.83 -5.55
N PHE A 99 1.30 10.43 -4.48
CA PHE A 99 2.52 11.06 -3.98
C PHE A 99 3.77 10.21 -4.21
N GLY A 100 4.83 10.87 -4.65
CA GLY A 100 6.14 10.27 -4.87
C GLY A 100 6.20 9.38 -6.12
N PRO A 101 7.38 8.83 -6.42
CA PRO A 101 7.58 7.97 -7.58
C PRO A 101 6.82 6.65 -7.42
N VAL A 102 6.33 6.14 -8.56
CA VAL A 102 5.66 4.84 -8.71
C VAL A 102 6.32 4.12 -9.88
N THR A 103 6.62 2.84 -9.73
CA THR A 103 7.18 2.04 -10.82
C THR A 103 6.10 1.56 -11.78
N ARG A 104 6.46 1.48 -13.06
CA ARG A 104 5.76 0.66 -14.06
C ARG A 104 6.12 -0.81 -13.87
#